data_AF-A8UF84-F1
#
_entry.id   AF-A8UF84-F1
#
_cell.length_a   1.000
_cell.length_b   1.000
_cell.length_c   1.000
_cell.angle_alpha   90.00
_cell.angle_beta   90.00
_cell.angle_gamma   90.00
#
_symmetry.space_group_name_H-M   'P 1'
#
loop_
_entity.id
_entity.type
_entity.pdbx_description
1 polymer ?
#
loop_
_entity_poly.entity_id
_entity_poly.type
_entity_poly.pdbx_seq_one_letter_code
_entity_poly.pdbx_strand_id
1 'polypeptide(L)'
;MLAYTEDFKNNIEDYDALIFTIWYHDIIYKSTKKDNEEKSAIFAKKRLKILNFDKKRLENVQKMIVSTKKHQVILDKNMDNAYLLDMDLSILGTDWKVYKNYTQQIRKEYKIYPDFMYKPGRKKVLTHFLERKTLYFTENFRSKYEKQARENLQKEIELL
;
A
#
# COMPACT_ATOMS: atom_id res chain seq x y z
N MET A 1 7.24 4.13 -4.00
CA MET A 1 6.38 5.24 -3.54
C MET A 1 7.00 6.61 -3.78
N LEU A 2 8.10 7.01 -3.11
CA LEU A 2 8.67 8.36 -3.24
C LEU A 2 9.01 8.78 -4.68
N ALA A 3 9.45 7.86 -5.54
CA ALA A 3 9.70 8.18 -6.95
C ALA A 3 8.45 8.69 -7.69
N TYR A 4 7.25 8.27 -7.29
CA TYR A 4 5.99 8.73 -7.90
C TYR A 4 5.53 10.09 -7.40
N THR A 5 5.99 10.56 -6.23
CA THR A 5 5.44 11.78 -5.63
C THR A 5 5.79 13.01 -6.44
N GLU A 6 6.97 13.04 -7.07
CA GLU A 6 7.38 14.14 -7.95
C GLU A 6 6.51 14.20 -9.22
N ASP A 7 6.17 13.05 -9.81
CA ASP A 7 5.33 12.97 -11.02
C ASP A 7 3.90 13.51 -10.80
N PHE A 8 3.38 13.38 -9.58
CA PHE A 8 2.00 13.76 -9.22
C PHE A 8 1.92 14.93 -8.24
N LYS A 9 3.01 15.67 -8.04
CA LYS A 9 3.10 16.76 -7.06
C LYS A 9 1.98 17.78 -7.19
N ASN A 10 1.60 18.13 -8.42
CA ASN A 10 0.52 19.09 -8.70
C ASN A 10 -0.88 18.53 -8.44
N ASN A 11 -1.02 17.21 -8.27
CA ASN A 11 -2.29 16.55 -7.96
C ASN A 11 -2.45 16.22 -6.47
N ILE A 12 -1.43 16.52 -5.65
CA ILE A 12 -1.39 16.26 -4.22
C ILE A 12 -1.63 17.59 -3.49
N GLU A 13 -2.62 17.63 -2.59
CA GLU A 13 -2.98 18.85 -1.87
C GLU A 13 -2.03 19.12 -0.70
N ASP A 14 -1.71 18.10 0.10
CA ASP A 14 -0.73 18.20 1.19
C ASP A 14 0.47 17.29 0.94
N TYR A 15 1.41 17.80 0.14
CA TYR A 15 2.60 17.06 -0.30
C TYR A 15 3.41 16.52 0.87
N ASP A 16 3.72 17.37 1.84
CA ASP A 16 4.48 17.02 3.03
C ASP A 16 3.78 15.95 3.88
N ALA A 17 2.46 16.05 4.09
CA ALA A 17 1.72 15.01 4.83
C ALA A 17 1.75 13.67 4.09
N LEU A 18 1.60 13.68 2.76
CA LEU A 18 1.73 12.46 1.95
C LEU A 18 3.15 11.87 2.07
N ILE A 19 4.19 12.70 1.98
CA ILE A 19 5.59 12.26 2.14
C ILE A 19 5.76 11.62 3.50
N PHE A 20 5.41 12.28 4.61
CA PHE A 20 5.55 11.67 5.92
C PHE A 20 4.76 10.37 6.06
N THR A 21 3.58 10.29 5.47
CA THR A 21 2.80 9.05 5.43
C THR A 21 3.59 7.93 4.74
N ILE A 22 4.17 8.20 3.57
CA ILE A 22 5.01 7.22 2.85
C ILE A 22 6.17 6.74 3.72
N TRP A 23 6.88 7.65 4.38
CA TRP A 23 8.01 7.31 5.25
C TRP A 23 7.60 6.47 6.47
N TYR A 24 6.40 6.69 7.01
CA TYR A 24 5.99 6.09 8.27
C TYR A 24 5.03 4.90 8.17
N HIS A 25 4.36 4.66 7.04
CA HIS A 25 3.23 3.71 7.01
C HIS A 25 3.61 2.28 7.46
N ASP A 26 4.80 1.80 7.10
CA ASP A 26 5.32 0.48 7.45
C ASP A 26 6.53 0.54 8.42
N ILE A 27 6.73 1.64 9.14
CA ILE A 27 7.88 1.77 10.06
C ILE A 27 7.86 0.74 11.19
N ILE A 28 6.67 0.35 11.64
CA ILE A 28 6.48 -0.79 12.53
C ILE A 28 5.91 -1.93 11.71
N TYR A 29 6.71 -2.98 11.51
CA TYR A 29 6.30 -4.13 10.70
C TYR A 29 6.67 -5.46 11.35
N LYS A 30 5.67 -6.32 11.52
CA LYS A 30 5.83 -7.72 11.94
C LYS A 30 4.78 -8.57 11.25
N SER A 31 5.20 -9.47 10.35
CA SER A 31 4.33 -10.31 9.50
C SER A 31 3.30 -11.16 10.27
N THR A 32 3.58 -11.49 11.54
CA THR A 32 2.66 -12.25 12.41
C THR A 32 1.63 -11.39 13.15
N LYS A 33 1.64 -10.07 12.96
CA LYS A 33 0.79 -9.12 13.69
C LYS A 33 -0.11 -8.38 12.72
N LYS A 34 -1.32 -8.06 13.20
CA LYS A 34 -2.37 -7.38 12.43
C LYS A 34 -2.56 -5.92 12.86
N ASP A 35 -1.68 -5.39 13.70
CA ASP A 35 -1.79 -4.04 14.28
C ASP A 35 -0.59 -3.15 13.90
N ASN A 36 0.11 -3.52 12.82
CA ASN A 36 1.32 -2.83 12.34
C ASN A 36 1.00 -1.40 11.92
N GLU A 37 -0.03 -1.22 11.10
CA GLU A 37 -0.43 0.06 10.53
C GLU A 37 -0.92 1.01 11.64
N GLU A 38 -1.71 0.51 12.60
CA GLU A 38 -2.12 1.32 13.76
C GLU A 38 -0.93 1.74 14.62
N LYS A 39 0.05 0.84 14.83
CA LYS A 39 1.28 1.17 15.58
C LYS A 39 2.15 2.16 14.83
N SER A 40 2.31 2.00 13.53
CA SER A 40 2.99 2.95 12.64
C SER A 40 2.32 4.33 12.70
N ALA A 41 0.98 4.39 12.66
CA ALA A 41 0.23 5.64 12.78
C ALA A 41 0.40 6.31 14.16
N ILE A 42 0.44 5.54 15.25
CA ILE A 42 0.73 6.07 16.59
C ILE A 42 2.16 6.59 16.65
N PHE A 43 3.12 5.87 16.08
CA PHE A 43 4.52 6.27 16.03
C PHE A 43 4.69 7.58 15.24
N ALA A 44 4.13 7.65 14.03
CA ALA A 44 4.16 8.83 13.17
C ALA A 44 3.63 10.08 13.90
N LYS A 45 2.46 9.98 14.54
CA LYS A 45 1.88 11.09 15.32
C LYS A 45 2.82 11.58 16.42
N LYS A 46 3.45 10.66 17.17
CA LYS A 46 4.39 11.05 18.24
C LYS A 46 5.58 11.83 17.68
N ARG A 47 6.13 11.40 16.54
CA ARG A 47 7.29 12.06 15.91
C ARG A 47 6.91 13.40 15.29
N LEU A 48 5.83 13.45 14.51
CA LEU A 48 5.39 14.66 13.81
C LEU A 48 4.88 15.75 14.76
N LYS A 49 4.34 15.38 15.93
CA LYS A 49 3.98 16.37 16.96
C LYS A 49 5.19 17.18 17.45
N ILE A 50 6.39 16.59 17.44
CA ILE A 50 7.64 17.29 17.82
C ILE A 50 8.06 18.30 16.74
N LEU A 51 7.64 18.09 15.49
CA LEU A 51 7.93 18.94 14.33
C LEU A 51 6.88 20.05 14.12
N ASN A 52 6.02 20.32 15.11
CA ASN A 52 4.96 21.33 15.04
C ASN A 52 3.97 21.16 13.86
N PHE A 53 3.74 19.93 13.40
CA PHE A 53 2.65 19.63 12.46
C PHE A 53 1.29 19.98 13.09
N ASP A 54 0.43 20.67 12.35
CA ASP A 54 -0.89 21.00 12.86
C ASP A 54 -1.75 19.75 13.06
N LYS A 55 -2.74 19.88 13.94
CA LYS A 55 -3.59 18.77 14.38
C LYS A 55 -4.32 18.08 13.22
N LYS A 56 -4.80 18.85 12.23
CA LYS A 56 -5.56 18.30 11.09
C LYS A 56 -4.64 17.47 10.20
N ARG A 57 -3.42 17.95 9.92
CA ARG A 57 -2.42 17.19 9.14
C ARG A 57 -1.98 15.92 9.87
N LEU A 58 -1.77 15.99 11.18
CA LEU A 58 -1.47 14.79 11.99
C LEU A 58 -2.58 13.74 11.87
N GLU A 59 -3.84 14.14 11.99
CA GLU A 59 -4.98 13.24 11.85
C GLU A 59 -5.07 12.64 10.45
N ASN A 60 -4.79 13.42 9.41
CA ASN A 60 -4.75 12.94 8.02
C ASN A 60 -3.63 11.90 7.83
N VAL A 61 -2.41 12.17 8.29
CA VAL A 61 -1.29 11.20 8.23
C VAL A 61 -1.66 9.90 8.93
N GLN A 62 -2.23 9.97 10.14
CA GLN A 62 -2.64 8.75 10.85
C GLN A 62 -3.68 7.95 10.08
N LYS A 63 -4.72 8.61 9.57
CA LYS A 63 -5.78 7.95 8.81
C LYS A 63 -5.24 7.36 7.52
N MET A 64 -4.39 8.08 6.80
CA MET A 64 -3.73 7.60 5.59
C MET A 64 -2.88 6.36 5.86
N ILE A 65 -2.07 6.34 6.92
CA ILE A 65 -1.31 5.13 7.32
C ILE A 65 -2.27 3.97 7.60
N VAL A 66 -3.30 4.16 8.43
CA VAL A 66 -4.26 3.09 8.78
C VAL A 66 -5.01 2.56 7.55
N SER A 67 -5.25 3.42 6.56
CA SER A 67 -5.95 3.05 5.32
C SER A 67 -5.21 1.99 4.49
N THR A 68 -3.88 1.91 4.61
CA THR A 68 -3.03 0.93 3.90
C THR A 68 -3.34 -0.50 4.33
N LYS A 69 -3.84 -0.72 5.55
CA LYS A 69 -4.17 -2.06 6.07
C LYS A 69 -5.19 -2.82 5.23
N LYS A 70 -6.20 -2.11 4.72
CA LYS A 70 -7.26 -2.68 3.87
C LYS A 70 -7.18 -2.16 2.43
N HIS A 71 -6.25 -1.25 2.15
CA HIS A 71 -6.17 -0.49 0.91
C HIS A 71 -7.53 0.08 0.51
N GLN A 72 -8.16 0.87 1.39
CA GLN A 72 -9.45 1.52 1.17
C GLN A 72 -9.30 3.02 1.39
N VAL A 73 -9.82 3.83 0.46
CA VAL A 73 -9.86 5.29 0.63
C VAL A 73 -10.83 5.61 1.77
N ILE A 74 -10.32 6.24 2.82
CA ILE A 74 -11.11 6.68 3.98
C ILE A 74 -11.11 8.21 4.15
N LEU A 75 -10.21 8.91 3.45
CA LEU A 75 -10.23 10.35 3.31
C LEU A 75 -10.63 10.67 1.88
N ASP A 76 -11.78 11.30 1.70
CA ASP A 76 -12.42 11.59 0.42
C ASP A 76 -12.51 13.10 0.12
N LYS A 77 -11.99 13.94 1.01
CA LYS A 77 -11.92 15.40 0.79
C LYS A 77 -11.04 15.76 -0.41
N ASN A 78 -10.02 14.96 -0.67
CA ASN A 78 -9.09 15.12 -1.76
C ASN A 78 -8.53 13.76 -2.21
N MET A 79 -7.61 13.78 -3.18
CA MET A 79 -7.07 12.56 -3.79
C MET A 79 -5.80 12.03 -3.10
N ASP A 80 -5.30 12.67 -2.04
CA ASP A 80 -4.01 12.30 -1.42
C ASP A 80 -4.02 10.86 -0.89
N ASN A 81 -5.13 10.45 -0.26
CA ASN A 81 -5.27 9.06 0.21
C ASN A 81 -5.34 8.07 -0.96
N ALA A 82 -6.03 8.43 -2.05
CA ALA A 82 -6.08 7.59 -3.25
C ALA A 82 -4.68 7.42 -3.87
N TYR A 83 -3.93 8.51 -4.02
CA TYR A 83 -2.55 8.48 -4.53
C TYR A 83 -1.62 7.65 -3.64
N LEU A 84 -1.71 7.77 -2.31
CA LEU A 84 -0.94 6.92 -1.40
C LEU A 84 -1.17 5.44 -1.67
N LEU A 85 -2.44 5.03 -1.71
CA LEU A 85 -2.80 3.62 -1.89
C LEU A 85 -2.39 3.10 -3.27
N ASP A 86 -2.54 3.92 -4.30
CA ASP A 86 -2.10 3.59 -5.66
C ASP A 86 -0.58 3.44 -5.75
N MET A 87 0.17 4.33 -5.08
CA MET A 87 1.63 4.24 -5.00
C MET A 87 2.08 3.00 -4.25
N ASP A 88 1.36 2.59 -3.21
CA ASP A 88 1.67 1.40 -2.40
C ASP A 88 1.43 0.12 -3.21
N LEU A 89 0.29 0.06 -3.90
CA LEU A 89 -0.09 -1.08 -4.75
C LEU A 89 0.63 -1.12 -6.11
N SER A 90 1.40 -0.09 -6.47
CA SER A 90 2.07 0.02 -7.78
C SER A 90 2.96 -1.16 -8.14
N ILE A 91 3.54 -1.86 -7.15
CA ILE A 91 4.35 -3.06 -7.36
C ILE A 91 3.56 -4.14 -8.11
N LEU A 92 2.24 -4.22 -7.91
CA LEU A 92 1.38 -5.19 -8.57
C LEU A 92 1.39 -5.01 -10.09
N GLY A 93 1.44 -3.78 -10.57
CA GLY A 93 1.42 -3.45 -12.00
C GLY A 93 2.78 -3.40 -12.70
N THR A 94 3.86 -3.82 -12.04
CA THR A 94 5.19 -3.88 -12.66
C THR A 94 5.31 -5.03 -13.68
N ASP A 95 6.37 -5.05 -14.48
CA ASP A 95 6.60 -6.19 -15.38
C ASP A 95 6.76 -7.50 -14.58
N TRP A 96 6.49 -8.62 -15.25
CA TRP A 96 6.49 -9.93 -14.60
C TRP A 96 7.80 -10.29 -13.88
N LYS A 97 8.96 -9.84 -14.39
CA LYS A 97 10.25 -10.16 -13.77
C LYS A 97 10.39 -9.46 -12.41
N VAL A 98 10.02 -8.18 -12.35
CA VAL A 98 10.01 -7.41 -11.10
C VAL A 98 8.98 -7.98 -10.13
N TYR A 99 7.75 -8.22 -10.61
CA TYR A 99 6.68 -8.79 -9.80
C TYR A 99 7.04 -10.17 -9.23
N LYS A 100 7.64 -11.06 -10.04
CA LYS A 100 8.08 -12.38 -9.58
C LYS A 100 9.15 -12.30 -8.48
N ASN A 101 10.07 -11.34 -8.57
CA ASN A 101 11.04 -11.12 -7.49
C ASN A 101 10.34 -10.62 -6.21
N TYR A 102 9.32 -9.78 -6.33
CA TYR A 102 8.48 -9.38 -5.21
C TYR A 102 7.76 -10.59 -4.56
N THR A 103 7.13 -11.48 -5.33
CA THR A 103 6.45 -12.67 -4.76
C THR A 103 7.41 -13.61 -4.04
N GLN A 104 8.64 -13.76 -4.54
CA GLN A 104 9.69 -14.54 -3.88
C GLN A 104 10.13 -13.92 -2.54
N GLN A 105 10.20 -12.59 -2.45
CA GLN A 105 10.50 -11.89 -1.20
C GLN A 105 9.37 -12.09 -0.18
N ILE A 106 8.11 -11.95 -0.59
CA ILE A 106 6.96 -12.26 0.26
C ILE A 106 7.02 -13.72 0.74
N ARG A 107 7.33 -14.69 -0.13
CA ARG A 107 7.46 -16.08 0.31
C ARG A 107 8.53 -16.27 1.38
N LYS A 108 9.68 -15.60 1.25
CA LYS A 108 10.78 -15.63 2.25
C LYS A 108 10.37 -15.01 3.58
N GLU A 109 9.60 -13.93 3.56
CA GLU A 109 9.11 -13.24 4.75
C GLU A 109 8.15 -14.14 5.56
N TYR A 110 7.27 -14.86 4.86
CA TYR A 110 6.32 -15.80 5.45
C TYR A 110 6.89 -17.24 5.54
N LYS A 111 8.22 -17.42 5.55
CA LYS A 111 8.87 -18.75 5.62
C LYS A 111 8.48 -19.59 6.85
N ILE A 112 8.03 -18.93 7.91
CA ILE A 112 7.56 -19.60 9.14
C ILE A 112 6.31 -20.46 8.90
N TYR A 113 5.55 -20.16 7.84
CA TYR A 113 4.38 -20.94 7.45
C TYR A 113 4.77 -21.96 6.36
N PRO A 114 4.46 -23.26 6.57
CA PRO A 114 4.64 -24.27 5.53
C PRO A 114 3.66 -24.03 4.37
N ASP A 115 3.99 -24.61 3.22
CA ASP A 115 3.29 -24.34 1.95
C ASP A 115 1.79 -24.63 1.99
N PHE A 116 1.36 -25.68 2.69
CA PHE A 116 -0.05 -26.03 2.80
C PHE A 116 -0.88 -25.00 3.59
N MET A 117 -0.25 -24.16 4.42
CA MET A 117 -0.89 -23.01 5.07
C MET A 117 -0.69 -21.71 4.26
N TYR A 118 0.52 -21.49 3.76
CA TYR A 118 0.85 -20.25 3.04
C TYR A 118 0.08 -20.11 1.74
N LYS A 119 0.07 -21.15 0.88
CA LYS A 119 -0.49 -21.08 -0.47
C LYS A 119 -1.98 -20.73 -0.47
N PRO A 120 -2.86 -21.40 0.32
CA PRO A 120 -4.28 -21.02 0.37
C PRO A 120 -4.50 -19.60 0.91
N GLY A 121 -3.74 -19.22 1.94
CA GLY A 121 -3.83 -17.87 2.53
C GLY A 121 -3.43 -16.77 1.53
N ARG A 122 -2.33 -16.98 0.81
CA ARG A 122 -1.87 -16.06 -0.23
C ARG A 122 -2.87 -15.98 -1.39
N LYS A 123 -3.36 -17.12 -1.89
CA LYS A 123 -4.42 -17.14 -2.93
C LYS A 123 -5.62 -16.32 -2.51
N LYS A 124 -6.11 -16.48 -1.27
CA LYS A 124 -7.25 -15.71 -0.76
C LYS A 124 -7.03 -14.21 -0.81
N VAL A 125 -5.83 -13.71 -0.48
CA VAL A 125 -5.49 -12.29 -0.57
C VAL A 125 -5.52 -11.80 -2.02
N LEU A 126 -4.92 -12.55 -2.94
CA LEU A 126 -4.85 -12.17 -4.35
C LEU A 126 -6.24 -12.20 -5.02
N THR A 127 -7.04 -13.22 -4.72
CA THR A 127 -8.44 -13.32 -5.17
C THR A 127 -9.25 -12.13 -4.65
N HIS A 128 -9.11 -11.76 -3.38
CA HIS A 128 -9.80 -10.60 -2.83
C HIS A 128 -9.45 -9.28 -3.55
N PHE A 129 -8.22 -9.11 -4.01
CA PHE A 129 -7.87 -7.97 -4.86
C PHE A 129 -8.55 -8.06 -6.23
N LEU A 130 -8.55 -9.23 -6.88
CA LEU A 130 -9.16 -9.43 -8.18
C LEU A 130 -10.69 -9.19 -8.19
N GLU A 131 -11.37 -9.45 -7.08
CA GLU A 131 -12.80 -9.18 -6.87
C GLU A 131 -13.14 -7.68 -6.88
N ARG A 132 -12.17 -6.79 -6.66
CA ARG A 132 -12.41 -5.34 -6.70
C ARG A 132 -12.71 -4.89 -8.12
N LYS A 133 -13.66 -3.96 -8.27
CA LYS A 133 -13.96 -3.32 -9.57
C LYS A 133 -12.72 -2.65 -10.17
N THR A 134 -11.89 -2.02 -9.34
CA THR A 134 -10.63 -1.39 -9.72
C THR A 134 -9.59 -1.67 -8.64
N LEU A 135 -8.35 -1.96 -9.04
CA LEU A 135 -7.21 -2.09 -8.13
C LEU A 135 -6.64 -0.71 -7.76
N TYR A 136 -6.65 0.21 -8.74
CA TYR A 136 -6.19 1.58 -8.58
C TYR A 136 -7.34 2.59 -8.60
N PHE A 137 -7.25 3.60 -7.73
CA PHE A 137 -8.28 4.61 -7.50
C PHE A 137 -8.19 5.76 -8.50
N THR A 138 -6.99 6.22 -8.82
CA THR A 138 -6.74 7.33 -9.74
C THR A 138 -6.64 6.86 -11.19
N GLU A 139 -7.08 7.70 -12.14
CA GLU A 139 -7.09 7.33 -13.56
C GLU A 139 -5.68 7.12 -14.13
N ASN A 140 -4.70 7.90 -13.65
CA ASN A 140 -3.30 7.80 -14.07
C ASN A 140 -2.70 6.44 -13.69
N PHE A 141 -2.98 5.92 -12.49
CA PHE A 141 -2.51 4.60 -12.10
C PHE A 141 -3.33 3.48 -12.72
N ARG A 142 -4.65 3.66 -12.86
CA ARG A 142 -5.52 2.66 -13.50
C ARG A 142 -5.11 2.41 -14.94
N SER A 143 -4.98 3.47 -15.75
CA SER A 143 -4.57 3.36 -17.15
C SER A 143 -3.19 2.73 -17.31
N LYS A 144 -2.26 3.02 -16.39
CA LYS A 144 -0.87 2.55 -16.44
C LYS A 144 -0.67 1.12 -15.92
N TYR A 145 -1.37 0.72 -14.87
CA TYR A 145 -1.02 -0.47 -14.09
C TYR A 145 -2.13 -1.51 -13.94
N GLU A 146 -3.41 -1.16 -14.12
CA GLU A 146 -4.54 -2.06 -13.80
C GLU A 146 -4.47 -3.38 -14.57
N LYS A 147 -4.25 -3.30 -15.88
CA LYS A 147 -4.18 -4.49 -16.75
C LYS A 147 -3.04 -5.43 -16.33
N GLN A 148 -1.82 -4.90 -16.24
CA GLN A 148 -0.64 -5.67 -15.87
C GLN A 148 -0.77 -6.25 -14.45
N ALA A 149 -1.35 -5.50 -13.52
CA ALA A 149 -1.57 -5.96 -12.15
C ALA A 149 -2.50 -7.17 -12.11
N ARG A 150 -3.62 -7.15 -12.83
CA ARG A 150 -4.55 -8.28 -12.89
C ARG A 150 -3.89 -9.52 -13.50
N GLU A 151 -3.13 -9.36 -14.57
CA GLU A 151 -2.35 -10.45 -15.20
C GLU A 151 -1.33 -11.04 -14.22
N ASN A 152 -0.61 -10.20 -13.48
CA ASN A 152 0.37 -10.63 -12.48
C ASN A 152 -0.27 -11.39 -11.31
N LEU A 153 -1.38 -10.86 -10.75
CA LEU A 153 -2.12 -11.50 -9.66
C LEU A 153 -2.63 -12.88 -10.09
N GLN A 154 -3.24 -12.98 -11.28
CA GLN A 154 -3.76 -14.22 -11.83
C GLN A 154 -2.63 -15.26 -12.04
N LYS A 155 -1.51 -14.83 -12.63
CA LYS A 155 -0.35 -15.69 -12.85
C LYS A 155 0.30 -16.17 -11.56
N GLU A 156 0.35 -15.34 -10.50
CA GLU A 156 0.81 -15.80 -9.19
C GLU A 156 -0.13 -16.86 -8.60
N ILE A 157 -1.45 -16.69 -8.71
CA ILE A 157 -2.43 -17.68 -8.24
C ILE A 157 -2.24 -19.04 -8.92
N GLU A 158 -1.94 -19.06 -10.21
CA GLU A 158 -1.69 -20.28 -10.98
C GLU A 158 -0.38 -20.99 -10.58
N LEU A 159 0.61 -20.24 -10.11
CA LEU A 159 1.91 -20.77 -9.69
C LEU A 159 1.96 -21.21 -8.21
N LEU A 160 0.99 -20.79 -7.39
CA LEU A 160 0.87 -21.17 -5.98
C LEU A 160 0.25 -22.56 -5.83
#